data_AF-A0A026W3Q2-F1
#
_entry.id   AF-A0A026W3Q2-F1
#
_cell.length_a   1.000
_cell.length_b   1.000
_cell.length_c   1.000
_cell.angle_alpha   90.00
_cell.angle_beta   90.00
_cell.angle_gamma   90.00
#
_symmetry.space_group_name_H-M   'P 1'
#
loop_
_entity.id
_entity.type
_entity.pdbx_description
1 polymer ?
#
loop_
_entity_poly.entity_id
_entity_poly.type
_entity_poly.pdbx_seq_one_letter_code
_entity_poly.pdbx_strand_id
1 'polypeptide(L)'
;MRRHRGMSLQTQLERIYHNLRPEYRYYVRRGDFLTLPELLLRTDEYEQVRKDERRQPPTDTSAGHLKKSSDNPLSAVSDKYDPRECC
;
A
#
# COMPACT_ATOMS: atom_id res chain seq x y z
N MET A 1 -18.90 -1.91 -44.37
CA MET A 1 -19.16 -2.78 -43.19
C MET A 1 -17.85 -3.07 -42.48
N ARG A 2 -17.55 -2.39 -41.37
CA ARG A 2 -16.36 -2.68 -40.54
C ARG A 2 -16.67 -3.94 -39.72
N ARG A 3 -16.26 -5.11 -40.21
CA ARG A 3 -16.18 -6.30 -39.37
C ARG A 3 -15.09 -5.99 -38.35
N HIS A 4 -15.47 -5.55 -37.15
CA HIS A 4 -14.57 -5.53 -36.01
C HIS A 4 -14.09 -6.99 -35.86
N ARG A 5 -12.86 -7.28 -36.28
CA ARG A 5 -12.22 -8.55 -35.93
C ARG A 5 -12.34 -8.64 -34.41
N GLY A 6 -12.90 -9.74 -33.93
CA GLY A 6 -13.16 -9.95 -32.50
C GLY A 6 -11.92 -9.61 -31.69
N MET A 7 -12.11 -8.97 -30.54
CA MET A 7 -11.03 -8.64 -29.63
C MET A 7 -10.34 -9.93 -29.18
N SER A 8 -9.00 -9.97 -29.23
CA SER A 8 -8.26 -11.12 -28.72
C SER A 8 -8.44 -11.21 -27.20
N LEU A 9 -8.37 -12.43 -26.65
CA LEU A 9 -8.42 -12.66 -25.20
C LEU A 9 -7.35 -11.84 -24.46
N GLN A 10 -6.14 -11.75 -25.02
CA GLN A 10 -5.04 -10.98 -24.44
C GLN A 10 -5.36 -9.48 -24.39
N THR A 11 -5.89 -8.92 -25.48
CA THR A 11 -6.31 -7.50 -25.53
C THR A 11 -7.45 -7.22 -24.58
N GLN A 12 -8.38 -8.18 -24.41
CA GLN A 12 -9.45 -8.07 -23.44
C GLN A 12 -8.89 -8.05 -22.01
N LEU A 13 -7.96 -8.95 -21.70
CA LEU A 13 -7.30 -9.00 -20.38
C LEU A 13 -6.47 -7.75 -20.09
N GLU A 14 -5.76 -7.21 -21.08
CA GLU A 14 -5.04 -5.95 -20.95
C GLU A 14 -5.99 -4.81 -20.63
N ARG A 15 -7.11 -4.71 -21.34
CA ARG A 15 -8.12 -3.68 -21.04
C ARG A 15 -8.68 -3.82 -19.64
N ILE A 16 -9.01 -5.04 -19.21
CA ILE A 16 -9.48 -5.28 -17.84
C ILE A 16 -8.39 -4.85 -16.83
N TYR A 17 -7.15 -5.26 -17.07
CA TYR A 17 -6.02 -4.92 -16.20
C TYR A 17 -5.80 -3.40 -16.08
N HIS A 18 -5.87 -2.67 -17.19
CA HIS A 18 -5.71 -1.21 -17.18
C HIS A 18 -6.84 -0.48 -16.47
N ASN A 19 -8.04 -1.06 -16.42
CA ASN A 19 -9.19 -0.50 -15.73
C ASN A 19 -9.31 -0.97 -14.26
N LEU A 20 -8.42 -1.85 -13.79
CA LEU A 20 -8.36 -2.20 -12.37
C LEU A 20 -7.98 -0.99 -11.52
N ARG A 21 -8.55 -0.94 -10.31
CA ARG A 21 -8.13 0.06 -9.33
C ARG A 21 -6.63 -0.08 -9.04
N PRO A 22 -5.90 1.03 -8.82
CA PRO A 22 -4.45 1.01 -8.59
C PRO A 22 -4.02 0.02 -7.52
N GLU A 23 -4.80 -0.13 -6.46
CA GLU A 23 -4.50 -1.00 -5.33
C GLU A 23 -4.33 -2.48 -5.75
N TYR A 24 -5.19 -2.98 -6.65
CA TYR A 24 -5.03 -4.33 -7.18
C TYR A 24 -3.83 -4.44 -8.12
N ARG A 25 -3.46 -3.37 -8.84
CA ARG A 25 -2.29 -3.37 -9.76
C ARG A 25 -0.96 -3.36 -9.01
N TYR A 26 -0.93 -2.84 -7.78
CA TYR A 26 0.25 -2.96 -6.91
C TYR A 26 0.43 -4.39 -6.41
N TYR A 27 -0.66 -5.11 -6.18
CA TYR A 27 -0.63 -6.49 -5.70
C TYR A 27 -0.43 -7.52 -6.82
N VAL A 28 -1.12 -7.35 -7.96
CA VAL A 28 -1.08 -8.26 -9.11
C VAL A 28 -0.37 -7.60 -10.29
N ARG A 29 0.74 -8.18 -10.75
CA ARG A 29 1.43 -7.70 -11.96
C ARG A 29 0.78 -8.31 -13.19
N ARG A 30 0.85 -7.60 -14.33
CA ARG A 30 0.25 -8.06 -15.59
C ARG A 30 0.75 -9.46 -16.03
N GLY A 31 2.00 -9.80 -15.73
CA GLY A 31 2.61 -11.07 -16.09
C GLY A 31 2.23 -12.26 -15.19
N ASP A 32 1.53 -12.01 -14.09
CA ASP A 32 1.22 -13.04 -13.09
C ASP A 32 -0.02 -13.88 -13.44
N PHE A 33 -0.71 -13.52 -14.53
CA PHE A 33 -1.92 -14.20 -14.99
C PHE A 33 -2.03 -14.19 -16.53
N LEU A 34 -2.51 -15.30 -17.06
CA LEU A 34 -2.78 -15.51 -18.49
C LEU A 34 -4.27 -15.55 -18.80
N THR A 35 -5.10 -15.78 -17.77
CA THR A 35 -6.55 -15.93 -17.91
C THR A 35 -7.32 -15.03 -16.95
N LEU A 36 -8.59 -14.76 -17.26
CA LEU A 36 -9.46 -13.95 -16.39
C LEU A 36 -9.73 -14.63 -15.02
N PRO A 37 -9.95 -15.95 -14.94
CA PRO A 37 -10.10 -16.62 -13.65
C PRO A 37 -8.87 -16.50 -12.75
N GLU A 38 -7.65 -16.59 -13.31
CA GLU A 38 -6.42 -16.36 -12.54
C GLU A 38 -6.35 -14.94 -11.97
N LEU A 39 -6.72 -13.93 -12.76
CA LEU A 39 -6.80 -12.56 -12.28
C LEU A 39 -7.78 -12.41 -11.12
N LEU A 40 -8.97 -13.01 -11.24
CA LEU A 40 -10.00 -12.97 -10.19
C LEU A 40 -9.53 -13.62 -8.90
N LEU A 41 -8.90 -14.80 -9.00
CA LEU A 41 -8.35 -15.51 -7.85
C LEU A 41 -7.31 -14.65 -7.11
N ARG A 42 -6.41 -13.99 -7.85
CA ARG A 42 -5.42 -13.07 -7.26
C ARG A 42 -6.05 -11.84 -6.62
N THR A 43 -7.10 -11.28 -7.21
CA THR A 43 -7.81 -10.15 -6.58
C THR A 43 -8.59 -10.57 -5.33
N ASP A 44 -9.10 -11.80 -5.29
CA ASP A 44 -9.76 -12.34 -4.10
C ASP A 44 -8.78 -12.57 -2.95
N GLU A 45 -7.57 -13.08 -3.24
CA GLU A 45 -6.49 -13.18 -2.26
C GLU A 45 -6.18 -11.82 -1.62
N TYR A 46 -6.07 -10.77 -2.44
CA TYR A 46 -5.86 -9.41 -1.94
C TYR A 46 -7.00 -8.92 -1.04
N GLU A 47 -8.26 -9.16 -1.43
CA GLU A 47 -9.42 -8.78 -0.61
C GLU A 47 -9.47 -9.52 0.73
N GLN A 48 -8.99 -10.76 0.79
CA GLN A 48 -8.89 -11.51 2.04
C GLN A 48 -7.87 -10.86 2.98
N VAL A 49 -6.67 -10.56 2.48
CA VAL A 49 -5.63 -9.86 3.26
C VAL A 49 -6.15 -8.52 3.80
N ARG A 50 -6.84 -7.73 2.95
CA ARG A 50 -7.45 -6.47 3.39
C ARG A 50 -8.53 -6.63 4.44
N LYS A 51 -9.34 -7.71 4.36
CA LYS A 51 -10.37 -7.99 5.36
C LYS A 51 -9.74 -8.34 6.70
N ASP A 52 -8.64 -9.08 6.68
CA ASP A 52 -7.91 -9.45 7.90
C ASP A 52 -7.24 -8.22 8.53
N GLU A 53 -6.61 -7.35 7.74
CA GLU A 53 -6.08 -6.06 8.21
C GLU A 53 -7.15 -5.19 8.89
N ARG A 54 -8.37 -5.13 8.33
CA ARG A 54 -9.47 -4.36 8.91
C ARG A 54 -10.04 -4.97 10.20
N ARG A 55 -9.87 -6.28 10.40
CA ARG A 55 -10.34 -7.00 11.59
C ARG A 55 -9.34 -6.93 12.73
N GLN A 56 -8.07 -6.63 12.45
CA GLN A 56 -7.10 -6.41 13.51
C GLN A 56 -7.48 -5.12 14.25
N PRO A 57 -7.68 -5.18 15.58
CA PRO A 57 -7.84 -3.96 16.36
C PRO A 57 -6.57 -3.11 16.20
N PRO A 58 -6.67 -1.77 16.20
CA PRO A 58 -5.49 -0.92 16.21
C PRO A 58 -4.65 -1.37 17.40
N THR A 59 -3.44 -1.87 17.13
CA THR A 59 -2.49 -2.18 18.19
C THR A 59 -2.09 -0.85 18.78
N ASP A 60 -2.64 -0.53 19.96
CA ASP A 60 -2.31 0.63 20.76
C ASP A 60 -0.79 0.69 21.00
N THR A 61 -0.08 1.33 20.08
CA THR A 61 1.34 1.70 20.23
C THR A 61 1.46 3.22 20.19
N SER A 62 0.60 3.89 20.97
CA SER A 62 0.83 5.26 21.45
C SER A 62 -0.12 5.63 22.60
N ALA A 63 -0.22 4.78 23.62
CA ALA A 63 -0.68 5.22 24.94
C ALA A 63 0.55 5.36 25.83
N GLY A 64 0.83 6.61 26.21
CA GLY A 64 2.10 7.04 26.76
C GLY A 64 2.55 6.32 28.03
N HIS A 65 3.83 5.96 28.07
CA HIS A 65 4.56 5.79 29.32
C HIS A 65 6.08 5.99 29.09
N LEU A 66 6.50 7.17 28.60
CA LEU A 66 7.83 7.64 28.98
C LEU A 66 7.71 8.29 30.36
N LYS A 67 8.22 7.55 31.33
CA LYS A 67 8.31 7.91 32.74
C LYS A 67 8.93 9.29 32.88
N LYS A 68 8.27 10.16 33.64
CA LYS A 68 8.91 11.30 34.29
C LYS A 68 9.90 10.74 35.31
N SER A 69 11.12 10.42 34.88
CA SER A 69 12.23 10.19 35.80
C SER A 69 12.80 11.55 36.18
N SER A 70 12.32 12.03 37.33
CA SER A 70 13.08 12.93 38.18
C SER A 70 14.50 12.38 38.34
N ASP A 71 15.48 13.28 38.21
CA ASP A 71 16.87 13.13 38.66
C ASP A 71 17.84 12.30 37.79
N ASN A 72 18.40 12.92 36.74
CA ASN A 72 19.81 12.68 36.37
C ASN A 72 20.40 13.91 35.62
N PRO A 73 21.56 14.47 36.02
CA PRO A 73 22.05 15.76 35.51
C PRO A 73 22.98 15.60 34.29
N LEU A 74 22.54 14.92 33.23
CA LEU A 74 23.31 14.75 31.99
C LEU A 74 22.39 14.81 30.76
N SER A 75 21.72 15.96 30.58
CA SER A 75 20.96 16.31 29.37
C SER A 75 21.42 17.66 28.81
N ALA A 76 22.70 17.73 28.43
CA ALA A 76 23.18 18.65 27.41
C ALA A 76 23.60 17.74 26.25
N VAL A 77 22.99 17.78 25.08
CA VAL A 77 22.97 18.92 24.16
C VAL A 77 21.67 18.85 23.35
N SER A 78 20.84 19.89 23.46
CA SER A 78 19.79 20.17 22.49
C SER A 78 20.38 21.21 21.54
N ASP A 79 20.94 20.74 20.42
CA ASP A 79 21.36 21.61 19.33
C ASP A 79 20.10 22.21 18.69
N LYS A 80 19.69 23.36 19.21
CA LYS A 80 18.75 24.25 18.56
C LYS A 80 19.48 24.84 17.36
N TYR A 81 19.17 24.34 16.16
CA TYR A 81 19.55 25.02 14.93
C TYR A 81 18.86 26.39 14.88
N ASP A 82 19.63 27.47 14.98
CA ASP A 82 19.15 28.85 14.84
C ASP A 82 19.45 29.35 13.41
N PRO A 83 18.42 29.55 12.56
CA PRO A 83 18.62 29.93 11.15
C PRO A 83 19.13 31.37 10.95
N ARG A 84 19.49 32.10 12.02
CA ARG A 84 20.03 33.46 11.97
C ARG A 84 21.56 33.54 11.87
N GLU A 85 22.27 32.41 11.98
CA GLU A 85 23.73 32.35 11.83
C GLU A 85 24.21 32.13 10.38
N CYS A 86 23.37 32.40 9.38
CA CYS A 86 23.79 32.41 7.97
C CYS A 86 24.00 33.87 7.51
N CYS A 87 25.25 34.34 7.59
CA CYS A 87 25.79 35.55 6.95
C CYS A 87 27.23 35.28 6.50
#